data_AF-A0A848WH93-F1
#
_entry.id   AF-A0A848WH93-F1
#
_cell.length_a   1.000
_cell.length_b   1.000
_cell.length_c   1.000
_cell.angle_alpha   90.00
_cell.angle_beta   90.00
_cell.angle_gamma   90.00
#
_symmetry.space_group_name_H-M   'P 1'
#
loop_
_entity.id
_entity.type
_entity.pdbx_description
1 polymer ?
#
loop_
_entity_poly.entity_id
_entity_poly.type
_entity_poly.pdbx_seq_one_letter_code
_entity_poly.pdbx_strand_id
1 'polypeptide(L)'
;MAETAGETGNSFDLDQARLAEVFSEWLDAFNAQKPHTSEDQRAYVGFAAGLMLRALLHHKPVKGHVPADADKSNPAYFWPEGYLYVVFCLNVRGMVIEIDFEGEQALSAELDDLRTWWSFKENVGEDPSFAIAFLDLFAGDKPEWSTPDIFHSDDVDQFSGRFYSAKLAEPDE
;
A
#
# COMPACT_ATOMS: atom_id res chain seq x y z
N MET A 1 1.36 -13.76 4.56
CA MET A 1 0.89 -14.32 5.87
C MET A 1 1.99 -15.09 6.59
N ALA A 2 2.56 -16.17 6.03
CA ALA A 2 3.60 -16.96 6.71
C ALA A 2 4.90 -16.15 7.00
N GLU A 3 5.30 -15.28 6.07
CA GLU A 3 6.46 -14.39 6.21
C GLU A 3 6.24 -13.36 7.33
N THR A 4 5.16 -12.58 7.27
CA THR A 4 4.78 -11.61 8.31
C THR A 4 4.59 -12.28 9.69
N ALA A 5 3.99 -13.47 9.75
CA ALA A 5 3.84 -14.23 10.98
C ALA A 5 5.20 -14.71 11.54
N GLY A 6 6.14 -15.07 10.67
CA GLY A 6 7.50 -15.47 11.06
C GLY A 6 8.35 -14.29 11.54
N GLU A 7 8.21 -13.13 10.92
CA GLU A 7 8.95 -11.91 11.26
C GLU A 7 8.43 -11.24 12.54
N THR A 8 7.11 -11.33 12.78
CA THR A 8 6.46 -10.65 13.92
C THR A 8 6.13 -11.63 15.06
N GLY A 9 6.05 -12.93 14.82
CA GLY A 9 5.54 -13.89 15.82
C GLY A 9 4.03 -13.79 16.07
N ASN A 10 3.30 -12.96 15.32
CA ASN A 10 1.84 -12.94 15.32
C ASN A 10 1.28 -14.19 14.63
N SER A 11 0.13 -14.68 15.08
CA SER A 11 -0.66 -15.67 14.34
C SER A 11 -1.92 -15.05 13.75
N PHE A 12 -2.44 -15.63 12.68
CA PHE A 12 -3.56 -15.08 11.92
C PHE A 12 -4.55 -16.17 11.53
N ASP A 13 -5.84 -15.90 11.75
CA ASP A 13 -6.94 -16.69 11.20
C ASP A 13 -7.49 -16.00 9.95
N LEU A 14 -7.72 -16.76 8.88
CA LEU A 14 -8.25 -16.25 7.62
C LEU A 14 -9.67 -16.79 7.37
N ASP A 15 -10.61 -15.88 7.13
CA ASP A 15 -11.94 -16.16 6.59
C ASP A 15 -11.89 -16.11 5.06
N GLN A 16 -11.98 -17.28 4.42
CA GLN A 16 -11.93 -17.39 2.97
C GLN A 16 -13.13 -16.78 2.27
N ALA A 17 -14.31 -16.79 2.89
CA ALA A 17 -15.52 -16.23 2.29
C ALA A 17 -15.40 -14.70 2.20
N ARG A 18 -14.95 -14.06 3.29
CA ARG A 18 -14.67 -12.61 3.29
C ARG A 18 -13.54 -12.25 2.34
N LEU A 19 -12.50 -13.09 2.23
CA LEU A 19 -11.43 -12.84 1.27
C LEU A 19 -11.96 -12.87 -0.18
N ALA A 20 -12.90 -13.75 -0.50
CA ALA A 20 -13.54 -13.73 -1.81
C ALA A 20 -14.32 -12.43 -2.06
N GLU A 21 -15.04 -11.93 -1.05
CA GLU A 21 -15.72 -10.62 -1.13
C GLU A 21 -14.75 -9.47 -1.37
N VAL A 22 -13.59 -9.46 -0.69
CA VAL A 22 -12.50 -8.49 -0.92
C VAL A 22 -12.09 -8.47 -2.39
N PHE A 23 -11.83 -9.64 -2.96
CA PHE A 23 -11.40 -9.72 -4.36
C PHE A 23 -12.49 -9.27 -5.33
N SER A 24 -13.76 -9.58 -5.04
CA SER A 24 -14.89 -9.12 -5.84
C SER A 24 -15.02 -7.59 -5.81
N GLU A 25 -15.01 -6.97 -4.62
CA GLU A 25 -15.08 -5.50 -4.49
C GLU A 25 -13.90 -4.82 -5.19
N TRP A 26 -12.69 -5.34 -4.95
CA TRP A 26 -11.48 -4.81 -5.57
C TRP A 26 -11.53 -4.90 -7.10
N LEU A 27 -11.94 -6.04 -7.66
CA LEU A 27 -11.97 -6.24 -9.10
C LEU A 27 -12.96 -5.30 -9.79
N ASP A 28 -14.11 -5.07 -9.17
CA ASP A 28 -15.11 -4.13 -9.67
C ASP A 28 -14.54 -2.69 -9.68
N ALA A 29 -13.90 -2.26 -8.58
CA ALA A 29 -13.29 -0.94 -8.48
C ALA A 29 -12.08 -0.76 -9.44
N PHE A 30 -11.26 -1.80 -9.59
CA PHE A 30 -10.15 -1.83 -10.52
C PHE A 30 -10.62 -1.65 -11.96
N ASN A 31 -11.64 -2.41 -12.38
CA ASN A 31 -12.14 -2.31 -13.75
C ASN A 31 -12.82 -0.97 -14.04
N ALA A 32 -13.43 -0.33 -13.03
CA ALA A 32 -14.11 0.95 -13.19
C ALA A 32 -13.17 2.12 -13.53
N GLN A 33 -11.90 2.06 -13.12
CA GLN A 33 -10.94 3.16 -13.27
C GLN A 33 -9.68 2.79 -14.04
N LYS A 34 -9.64 1.60 -14.66
CA LYS A 34 -8.48 1.13 -15.40
C LYS A 34 -8.16 2.06 -16.58
N PRO A 35 -6.92 2.57 -16.71
CA PRO A 35 -6.55 3.44 -17.80
C PRO A 35 -6.55 2.71 -19.15
N HIS A 36 -6.76 3.47 -20.22
CA HIS A 36 -6.77 2.96 -21.60
C HIS A 36 -5.40 3.09 -22.31
N THR A 37 -4.53 3.94 -21.79
CA THR A 37 -3.18 4.22 -22.31
C THR A 37 -2.15 3.36 -21.58
N SER A 38 -1.07 2.99 -22.25
CA SER A 38 0.04 2.26 -21.61
C SER A 38 0.87 3.14 -20.67
N GLU A 39 0.88 4.46 -20.90
CA GLU A 39 1.66 5.43 -20.11
C GLU A 39 1.16 5.52 -18.67
N ASP A 40 -0.15 5.44 -18.45
CA ASP A 40 -0.77 5.53 -17.12
C ASP A 40 -0.79 4.20 -16.36
N GLN A 41 -0.50 3.08 -17.03
CA GLN A 41 -0.58 1.75 -16.42
C GLN A 41 0.34 1.60 -15.23
N ARG A 42 1.55 2.18 -15.29
CA ARG A 42 2.50 2.13 -14.18
C ARG A 42 1.98 2.88 -12.95
N ALA A 43 1.49 4.11 -13.13
CA ALA A 43 0.92 4.91 -12.05
C ALA A 43 -0.32 4.23 -11.44
N TYR A 44 -1.11 3.56 -12.29
CA TYR A 44 -2.29 2.83 -11.85
C TYR A 44 -2.00 1.64 -10.91
N VAL A 45 -0.78 1.08 -10.93
CA VAL A 45 -0.40 -0.04 -10.04
C VAL A 45 -0.50 0.37 -8.57
N GLY A 46 -0.04 1.57 -8.21
CA GLY A 46 -0.12 2.09 -6.84
C GLY A 46 -1.57 2.28 -6.40
N PHE A 47 -2.35 2.95 -7.24
CA PHE A 47 -3.79 3.16 -7.02
C PHE A 47 -4.55 1.83 -6.88
N ALA A 48 -4.29 0.86 -7.75
CA ALA A 48 -4.89 -0.47 -7.70
C ALA A 48 -4.54 -1.23 -6.42
N ALA A 49 -3.31 -1.12 -5.92
CA ALA A 49 -2.91 -1.68 -4.62
C ALA A 49 -3.64 -0.97 -3.46
N GLY A 50 -3.86 0.34 -3.57
CA GLY A 50 -4.66 1.12 -2.62
C GLY A 50 -6.12 0.68 -2.57
N LEU A 51 -6.73 0.42 -3.73
CA LEU A 51 -8.08 -0.16 -3.83
C LEU A 51 -8.16 -1.51 -3.10
N MET A 52 -7.12 -2.35 -3.21
CA MET A 52 -7.07 -3.64 -2.53
C MET A 52 -7.00 -3.45 -1.02
N LEU A 53 -6.18 -2.51 -0.55
CA LEU A 53 -6.07 -2.19 0.88
C LEU A 53 -7.41 -1.71 1.44
N ARG A 54 -8.12 -0.84 0.70
CA ARG A 54 -9.47 -0.38 1.06
C ARG A 54 -10.43 -1.56 1.23
N ALA A 55 -10.49 -2.47 0.26
CA ALA A 55 -11.37 -3.64 0.31
C ALA A 55 -11.01 -4.58 1.48
N LEU A 56 -9.72 -4.82 1.74
CA LEU A 56 -9.24 -5.60 2.89
C LEU A 56 -9.67 -4.97 4.22
N LEU A 57 -9.55 -3.65 4.36
CA LEU A 57 -9.97 -2.91 5.56
C LEU A 57 -11.49 -2.86 5.74
N HIS A 58 -12.25 -2.92 4.66
CA HIS A 58 -13.70 -2.96 4.68
C HIS A 58 -14.22 -4.32 5.15
N HIS A 59 -13.81 -5.42 4.49
CA HIS A 59 -14.31 -6.77 4.79
C HIS A 59 -13.60 -7.46 5.96
N LYS A 60 -12.37 -7.05 6.29
CA LYS A 60 -11.57 -7.57 7.41
C LYS A 60 -11.54 -9.11 7.42
N PRO A 61 -10.95 -9.75 6.38
CA PRO A 61 -10.96 -11.20 6.24
C PRO A 61 -10.00 -11.92 7.21
N VAL A 62 -9.13 -11.17 7.90
CA VAL A 62 -8.13 -11.74 8.81
C VAL A 62 -8.40 -11.28 10.23
N LYS A 63 -8.14 -12.17 11.18
CA LYS A 63 -8.06 -11.87 12.61
C LYS A 63 -6.66 -12.17 13.12
N GLY A 64 -6.00 -11.17 13.69
CA GLY A 64 -4.67 -11.30 14.26
C GLY A 64 -4.72 -11.68 15.74
N HIS A 65 -3.72 -12.44 16.17
CA HIS A 65 -3.47 -12.77 17.57
C HIS A 65 -2.05 -12.35 17.93
N VAL A 66 -1.97 -11.45 18.91
CA VAL A 66 -0.71 -10.85 19.36
C VAL A 66 -0.20 -11.58 20.61
N PRO A 67 1.10 -11.85 20.73
CA PRO A 67 1.70 -12.35 21.96
C PRO A 67 1.43 -11.41 23.16
N ALA A 68 1.31 -11.98 24.36
CA ALA A 68 0.93 -11.22 25.56
C ALA A 68 1.97 -10.16 25.98
N ASP A 69 3.24 -10.40 25.66
CA ASP A 69 4.41 -9.59 25.96
C ASP A 69 4.92 -8.77 24.76
N ALA A 70 4.12 -8.67 23.70
CA ALA A 70 4.50 -7.95 22.49
C ALA A 70 4.70 -6.45 22.72
N ASP A 71 5.71 -5.88 22.06
CA ASP A 71 6.03 -4.47 22.12
C ASP A 71 5.03 -3.63 21.31
N LYS A 72 4.07 -3.01 22.00
CA LYS A 72 3.05 -2.17 21.35
C LYS A 72 3.60 -0.89 20.71
N SER A 73 4.91 -0.60 20.84
CA SER A 73 5.55 0.46 20.07
C SER A 73 5.77 0.08 18.60
N ASN A 74 5.78 -1.21 18.27
CA ASN A 74 5.87 -1.71 16.90
C ASN A 74 4.49 -1.73 16.22
N PRO A 75 4.34 -1.11 15.04
CA PRO A 75 3.10 -1.13 14.26
C PRO A 75 2.48 -2.52 14.05
N ALA A 76 3.31 -3.54 13.84
CA ALA A 76 2.87 -4.92 13.63
C ALA A 76 2.17 -5.53 14.86
N TYR A 77 2.46 -5.04 16.06
CA TYR A 77 1.78 -5.45 17.29
C TYR A 77 0.66 -4.48 17.69
N PHE A 78 0.78 -3.21 17.33
CA PHE A 78 -0.24 -2.20 17.56
C PHE A 78 -1.53 -2.48 16.79
N TRP A 79 -1.42 -2.85 15.52
CA TRP A 79 -2.54 -3.22 14.67
C TRP A 79 -2.16 -4.31 13.65
N PRO A 80 -2.16 -5.59 14.08
CA PRO A 80 -1.64 -6.69 13.28
C PRO A 80 -2.34 -6.88 11.94
N GLU A 81 -3.66 -6.74 11.91
CA GLU A 81 -4.43 -6.89 10.67
C GLU A 81 -4.13 -5.77 9.68
N GLY A 82 -4.13 -4.52 10.13
CA GLY A 82 -3.80 -3.37 9.29
C GLY A 82 -2.37 -3.46 8.76
N TYR A 83 -1.41 -3.84 9.63
CA TYR A 83 -0.02 -4.05 9.24
C TYR A 83 0.13 -5.14 8.17
N LEU A 84 -0.52 -6.29 8.38
CA LEU A 84 -0.52 -7.38 7.42
C LEU A 84 -1.08 -6.93 6.05
N TYR A 85 -2.16 -6.17 6.02
CA TYR A 85 -2.77 -5.70 4.77
C TYR A 85 -1.88 -4.71 4.03
N VAL A 86 -1.27 -3.76 4.75
CA VAL A 86 -0.34 -2.79 4.16
C VAL A 86 0.88 -3.50 3.56
N VAL A 87 1.55 -4.36 4.32
CA VAL A 87 2.73 -5.09 3.84
C VAL A 87 2.37 -5.99 2.66
N PHE A 88 1.22 -6.66 2.69
CA PHE A 88 0.74 -7.44 1.55
C PHE A 88 0.58 -6.58 0.30
N CYS A 89 -0.11 -5.44 0.39
CA CYS A 89 -0.30 -4.55 -0.76
C CYS A 89 1.02 -3.97 -1.28
N LEU A 90 1.94 -3.58 -0.39
CA LEU A 90 3.26 -3.06 -0.77
C LEU A 90 4.13 -4.13 -1.45
N ASN A 91 4.08 -5.38 -0.99
CA ASN A 91 4.85 -6.47 -1.61
C ASN A 91 4.32 -6.79 -3.01
N VAL A 92 3.00 -6.86 -3.18
CA VAL A 92 2.39 -7.08 -4.51
C VAL A 92 2.66 -5.90 -5.43
N ARG A 93 2.51 -4.65 -4.96
CA ARG A 93 2.84 -3.44 -5.71
C ARG A 93 4.29 -3.44 -6.18
N GLY A 94 5.24 -3.66 -5.26
CA GLY A 94 6.67 -3.70 -5.56
C GLY A 94 7.02 -4.76 -6.60
N MET A 95 6.45 -5.97 -6.45
CA MET A 95 6.66 -7.07 -7.40
C MET A 95 6.15 -6.73 -8.81
N VAL A 96 4.97 -6.13 -8.94
CA VAL A 96 4.44 -5.72 -10.26
C VAL A 96 5.31 -4.63 -10.88
N ILE A 97 5.77 -3.65 -10.08
CA ILE A 97 6.66 -2.58 -10.55
C ILE A 97 8.00 -3.15 -11.05
N GLU A 98 8.58 -4.12 -10.33
CA GLU A 98 9.84 -4.76 -10.69
C GLU A 98 9.70 -5.58 -11.99
N ILE A 99 8.67 -6.42 -12.07
CA ILE A 99 8.50 -7.37 -13.18
C ILE A 99 8.02 -6.69 -14.47
N ASP A 100 7.01 -5.82 -14.37
CA ASP A 100 6.31 -5.29 -15.55
C ASP A 100 6.84 -3.92 -16.01
N PHE A 101 7.56 -3.20 -15.14
CA PHE A 101 7.97 -1.81 -15.39
C PHE A 101 9.45 -1.51 -15.13
N GLU A 102 10.27 -2.54 -14.83
CA GLU A 102 11.71 -2.40 -14.54
C GLU A 102 12.01 -1.29 -13.49
N GLY A 103 11.09 -1.11 -12.54
CA GLY A 103 11.18 -0.10 -11.49
C GLY A 103 11.58 -0.68 -10.13
N GLU A 104 11.85 0.21 -9.18
CA GLU A 104 12.10 -0.15 -7.79
C GLU A 104 11.16 0.63 -6.87
N GLN A 105 10.64 -0.04 -5.85
CA GLN A 105 9.86 0.58 -4.78
C GLN A 105 10.77 0.89 -3.60
N ALA A 106 10.83 2.16 -3.20
CA ALA A 106 11.54 2.58 -2.00
C ALA A 106 10.53 2.85 -0.88
N LEU A 107 10.44 1.94 0.09
CA LEU A 107 9.53 2.09 1.22
C LEU A 107 9.87 3.30 2.08
N SER A 108 8.82 3.93 2.62
CA SER A 108 8.96 5.13 3.45
C SER A 108 9.24 4.80 4.91
N ALA A 109 9.96 5.68 5.62
CA ALA A 109 10.26 5.52 7.04
C ALA A 109 9.00 5.56 7.93
N GLU A 110 7.92 6.12 7.40
CA GLU A 110 6.59 6.18 7.99
C GLU A 110 6.00 4.80 8.29
N LEU A 111 6.47 3.74 7.63
CA LEU A 111 6.11 2.36 7.98
C LEU A 111 6.53 1.98 9.40
N ASP A 112 7.60 2.59 9.92
CA ASP A 112 8.09 2.35 11.27
C ASP A 112 7.55 3.36 12.30
N ASP A 113 6.86 4.42 11.85
CA ASP A 113 6.34 5.48 12.73
C ASP A 113 4.94 5.16 13.28
N LEU A 114 4.89 4.75 14.55
CA LEU A 114 3.64 4.46 15.25
C LEU A 114 2.62 5.60 15.21
N ARG A 115 3.06 6.87 15.20
CA ARG A 115 2.15 8.01 15.12
C ARG A 115 1.40 8.04 13.79
N THR A 116 2.09 7.76 12.68
CA THR A 116 1.47 7.61 11.36
C THR A 116 0.46 6.47 11.36
N TRP A 117 0.76 5.33 12.00
CA TRP A 117 -0.18 4.21 12.12
C TRP A 117 -1.43 4.53 12.94
N TRP A 118 -1.32 5.36 13.98
CA TRP A 118 -2.48 5.87 14.69
C TRP A 118 -3.37 6.71 13.77
N SER A 119 -2.77 7.66 13.04
CA SER A 119 -3.50 8.50 12.08
C SER A 119 -4.17 7.64 11.01
N PHE A 120 -3.44 6.67 10.46
CA PHE A 120 -3.96 5.74 9.45
C PHE A 120 -5.19 5.00 9.96
N LYS A 121 -5.07 4.35 11.12
CA LYS A 121 -6.15 3.56 11.73
C LYS A 121 -7.38 4.40 12.05
N GLU A 122 -7.20 5.64 12.49
CA GLU A 122 -8.29 6.59 12.76
C GLU A 122 -8.99 6.99 11.46
N ASN A 123 -8.24 7.49 10.47
CA ASN A 123 -8.80 8.03 9.22
C ASN A 123 -9.53 6.94 8.41
N VAL A 124 -9.00 5.73 8.32
CA VAL A 124 -9.71 4.63 7.62
C VAL A 124 -10.89 4.07 8.40
N GLY A 125 -10.95 4.34 9.70
CA GLY A 125 -12.13 4.07 10.52
C GLY A 125 -13.27 5.04 10.21
N GLU A 126 -12.96 6.26 9.78
CA GLU A 126 -13.92 7.28 9.36
C GLU A 126 -14.30 7.14 7.87
N ASP A 127 -13.30 7.04 7.00
CA ASP A 127 -13.48 6.84 5.56
C ASP A 127 -12.42 5.84 5.01
N PRO A 128 -12.84 4.64 4.59
CA PRO A 128 -11.94 3.65 3.99
C PRO A 128 -11.18 4.15 2.75
N SER A 129 -11.67 5.18 2.06
CA SER A 129 -11.00 5.74 0.87
C SER A 129 -9.56 6.21 1.16
N PHE A 130 -9.29 6.69 2.38
CA PHE A 130 -7.96 7.13 2.80
C PHE A 130 -6.90 6.02 2.78
N ALA A 131 -7.32 4.75 2.71
CA ALA A 131 -6.39 3.64 2.53
C ALA A 131 -5.46 3.82 1.34
N ILE A 132 -5.95 4.44 0.26
CA ILE A 132 -5.19 4.65 -0.97
C ILE A 132 -4.06 5.66 -0.72
N ALA A 133 -4.39 6.84 -0.20
CA ALA A 133 -3.41 7.88 0.14
C ALA A 133 -2.38 7.41 1.19
N PHE A 134 -2.81 6.67 2.21
CA PHE A 134 -1.86 6.10 3.18
C PHE A 134 -0.94 5.05 2.56
N LEU A 135 -1.41 4.26 1.59
CA LEU A 135 -0.54 3.31 0.89
C LEU A 135 0.52 4.03 0.07
N ASP A 136 0.17 5.13 -0.61
CA ASP A 136 1.14 5.98 -1.32
C ASP A 136 2.19 6.53 -0.35
N LEU A 137 1.76 7.01 0.83
CA LEU A 137 2.66 7.48 1.89
C LEU A 137 3.63 6.38 2.32
N PHE A 138 3.14 5.17 2.59
CA PHE A 138 3.99 4.05 2.98
C PHE A 138 4.92 3.57 1.85
N ALA A 139 4.49 3.73 0.60
CA ALA A 139 5.29 3.43 -0.59
C ALA A 139 6.35 4.50 -0.91
N GLY A 140 6.40 5.60 -0.15
CA GLY A 140 7.34 6.71 -0.34
C GLY A 140 6.91 7.69 -1.44
N ASP A 141 5.68 7.59 -1.91
CA ASP A 141 5.09 8.46 -2.92
C ASP A 141 4.36 9.65 -2.28
N LYS A 142 3.91 10.59 -3.11
CA LYS A 142 3.11 11.73 -2.68
C LYS A 142 1.64 11.32 -2.60
N PRO A 143 0.99 11.38 -1.43
CA PRO A 143 -0.43 11.03 -1.32
C PRO A 143 -1.37 12.11 -1.87
N GLU A 144 -2.49 11.70 -2.46
CA GLU A 144 -3.64 12.57 -2.75
C GLU A 144 -4.73 12.41 -1.69
N TRP A 145 -4.85 13.40 -0.80
CA TRP A 145 -5.79 13.35 0.34
C TRP A 145 -7.19 13.85 0.02
N SER A 146 -7.37 14.60 -1.07
CA SER A 146 -8.63 15.30 -1.37
C SER A 146 -9.65 14.39 -2.04
N THR A 147 -9.18 13.55 -2.97
CA THR A 147 -9.97 12.58 -3.73
C THR A 147 -9.20 11.27 -3.87
N PRO A 148 -8.91 10.59 -2.74
CA PRO A 148 -8.06 9.40 -2.75
C PRO A 148 -8.67 8.23 -3.52
N ASP A 149 -9.98 8.21 -3.75
CA ASP A 149 -10.70 7.15 -4.47
C ASP A 149 -10.82 7.39 -5.98
N ILE A 150 -10.20 8.46 -6.51
CA ILE A 150 -10.17 8.79 -7.93
C ILE A 150 -8.74 8.65 -8.44
N PHE A 151 -8.56 7.91 -9.53
CA PHE A 151 -7.28 7.82 -10.21
C PHE A 151 -6.98 9.11 -10.98
N HIS A 152 -5.78 9.66 -10.79
CA HIS A 152 -5.27 10.83 -11.50
C HIS A 152 -4.09 10.42 -12.38
N SER A 153 -4.14 10.72 -13.69
CA SER A 153 -3.06 10.39 -14.64
C SER A 153 -1.84 11.31 -14.54
N ASP A 154 -1.97 12.46 -13.89
CA ASP A 154 -1.02 13.58 -14.04
C ASP A 154 0.31 13.43 -13.27
N ASP A 155 0.57 12.30 -12.60
CA ASP A 155 1.78 12.09 -11.79
C ASP A 155 2.98 11.50 -12.56
N VAL A 156 2.89 11.35 -13.89
CA VAL A 156 3.99 10.82 -14.73
C VAL A 156 5.21 11.75 -14.78
N ASP A 157 5.05 13.05 -14.47
CA ASP A 157 6.13 14.03 -14.60
C ASP A 157 7.14 14.07 -13.43
N GLN A 158 6.89 13.39 -12.30
CA GLN A 158 7.83 13.41 -11.16
C GLN A 158 8.84 12.25 -11.11
N PHE A 159 8.50 11.09 -11.69
CA PHE A 159 9.46 9.97 -11.74
C PHE A 159 10.57 10.18 -12.77
N SER A 160 10.31 10.94 -13.84
CA SER A 160 11.33 11.27 -14.85
C SER A 160 12.43 12.18 -14.26
N GLY A 161 12.09 13.12 -13.38
CA GLY A 161 13.04 14.11 -12.81
C GLY A 161 14.16 13.51 -11.96
N ARG A 162 13.93 12.36 -11.32
CA ARG A 162 14.92 11.71 -10.43
C ARG A 162 16.00 10.94 -11.21
N PHE A 163 15.66 10.38 -12.37
CA PHE A 163 16.62 9.65 -13.21
C PHE A 163 17.44 10.57 -14.14
N TYR A 164 16.89 11.72 -14.56
CA TYR A 164 17.64 12.67 -15.38
C TYR A 164 18.65 13.50 -14.58
N SER A 165 18.40 13.78 -13.29
CA SER A 165 19.34 14.54 -12.46
C SER A 165 20.57 13.72 -12.01
N ALA A 166 20.43 12.41 -11.84
CA ALA A 166 21.55 11.54 -11.47
C ALA A 166 22.54 11.28 -12.61
N LYS A 167 22.14 11.54 -13.87
CA LYS A 167 22.95 11.23 -15.06
C LYS A 167 23.73 12.44 -15.63
N LEU A 168 23.61 13.62 -15.02
CA LEU A 168 24.32 14.84 -15.43
C LEU A 168 25.41 15.29 -14.44
N ALA A 169 25.69 14.50 -13.41
CA ALA A 169 26.80 14.75 -12.50
C ALA A 169 27.96 13.78 -12.77
N GLU A 170 28.71 14.02 -13.85
CA GLU A 170 30.10 13.59 -14.00
C GLU A 170 30.91 14.68 -14.72
N PRO A 171 32.24 14.75 -14.49
CA PRO A 171 32.91 15.94 -13.97
C PRO A 171 33.64 16.76 -15.04
N ASP A 172 33.84 18.06 -14.77
CA ASP A 172 34.84 18.86 -15.47
C ASP A 172 36.04 19.11 -14.53
N GLU A 173 37.19 18.57 -14.99
CA GLU A 173 38.63 18.80 -14.68
C GLU A 173 39.16 18.79 -13.23
#